data_AF-A0A7Y6MFZ2-F1
#
_entry.id   AF-A0A7Y6MFZ2-F1
#
_cell.length_a   1.000
_cell.length_b   1.000
_cell.length_c   1.000
_cell.angle_alpha   90.00
_cell.angle_beta   90.00
_cell.angle_gamma   90.00
#
_symmetry.space_group_name_H-M   'P 1'
#
loop_
_entity.id
_entity.type
_entity.pdbx_description
1 polymer ?
#
loop_
_entity_poly.entity_id
_entity_poly.type
_entity_poly.pdbx_seq_one_letter_code
_entity_poly.pdbx_strand_id
1 'polypeptide(L)'
;MRPDRARPDGESLRHVAVPYDSDEDFLRLLLPRVRGALRAGRRVLAVVTPARLELLRDALGADAPRLDSRARASWYAHPHRALAAQHEYTLGRRTLVIGEPPWTGRTDREVREWIRYES
;
A
#
# COMPACT_ATOMS: atom_id res chain seq x y z
N MET A 1 13.39 14.95 18.82
CA MET A 1 12.71 15.67 17.72
C MET A 1 11.52 14.81 17.29
N ARG A 2 10.27 15.27 17.46
CA ARG A 2 9.11 14.53 16.92
C ARG A 2 9.10 14.75 15.40
N PRO A 3 9.04 13.69 14.57
CA PRO A 3 9.00 13.86 13.13
C PRO A 3 7.75 14.64 12.73
N ASP A 4 7.88 15.44 11.67
CA ASP A 4 6.82 16.28 11.13
C ASP A 4 5.71 15.37 10.56
N ARG A 5 4.72 15.06 11.40
CA ARG A 5 3.55 14.28 11.01
C ARG A 5 2.61 15.22 10.26
N ALA A 6 1.98 14.70 9.21
CA ALA A 6 0.86 15.41 8.58
C ALA A 6 -0.14 15.82 9.67
N ARG A 7 -0.51 17.11 9.67
CA ARG A 7 -1.40 17.68 10.67
C ARG A 7 -2.73 16.92 10.60
N PRO A 8 -3.27 16.41 11.73
CA PRO A 8 -4.49 15.62 11.70
C PRO A 8 -5.66 16.51 11.27
N ASP A 9 -6.19 16.24 10.10
CA ASP A 9 -7.36 16.88 9.48
C ASP A 9 -8.68 16.21 9.89
N GLY A 10 -8.67 15.47 11.02
CA GLY A 10 -9.82 14.78 11.59
C GLY A 10 -10.09 13.38 11.03
N GLU A 11 -9.39 12.95 9.99
CA GLU A 11 -9.53 11.60 9.42
C GLU A 11 -8.54 10.63 10.09
N SER A 12 -9.06 9.60 10.76
CA SER A 12 -8.23 8.55 11.36
C SER A 12 -7.61 7.64 10.29
N LEU A 13 -6.51 6.97 10.65
CA LEU A 13 -5.97 5.87 9.85
C LEU A 13 -7.08 4.82 9.63
N ARG A 14 -7.32 4.45 8.37
CA ARG A 14 -8.17 3.32 8.02
C ARG A 14 -7.30 2.24 7.41
N HIS A 15 -7.18 1.12 8.12
CA HIS A 15 -6.59 -0.10 7.59
C HIS A 15 -7.68 -1.09 7.23
N VAL A 16 -7.74 -1.52 5.97
CA VAL A 16 -8.82 -2.35 5.44
C VAL A 16 -8.23 -3.48 4.60
N ALA A 17 -8.49 -4.71 5.02
CA ALA A 17 -8.25 -5.89 4.19
C ALA A 17 -9.39 -6.02 3.17
N VAL A 18 -9.04 -6.26 1.90
CA VAL A 18 -10.01 -6.46 0.82
C VAL A 18 -9.74 -7.80 0.13
N PRO A 19 -10.66 -8.77 0.19
CA PRO A 19 -10.55 -9.99 -0.59
C PRO A 19 -10.91 -9.72 -2.06
N TYR A 20 -10.22 -10.41 -2.97
CA TYR A 20 -10.49 -10.44 -4.40
C TYR A 20 -9.95 -11.76 -4.94
N ASP A 21 -10.50 -12.24 -6.05
CA ASP A 21 -10.13 -13.54 -6.64
C ASP A 21 -9.79 -13.43 -8.13
N SER A 22 -9.75 -12.21 -8.67
CA SER A 22 -9.45 -11.95 -10.07
C SER A 22 -8.79 -10.58 -10.27
N ASP A 23 -8.17 -10.39 -11.44
CA ASP A 23 -7.60 -9.11 -11.85
C ASP A 23 -8.70 -8.04 -12.05
N GLU A 24 -9.87 -8.45 -12.53
CA GLU A 24 -11.04 -7.57 -12.65
C GLU A 24 -11.52 -7.10 -11.28
N ASP A 25 -11.64 -8.00 -10.29
CA ASP A 25 -12.01 -7.64 -8.93
C ASP A 25 -10.98 -6.72 -8.28
N PHE A 26 -9.70 -7.00 -8.48
CA PHE A 26 -8.60 -6.18 -8.00
C PHE A 26 -8.73 -4.74 -8.52
N LEU A 27 -8.92 -4.56 -9.83
CA LEU A 27 -9.12 -3.24 -10.44
C LEU A 27 -10.42 -2.57 -9.97
N ARG A 28 -11.53 -3.32 -9.93
CA ARG A 28 -12.83 -2.83 -9.47
C ARG A 28 -12.77 -2.26 -8.06
N LEU A 29 -12.02 -2.91 -7.17
CA LEU A 29 -11.87 -2.50 -5.77
C LEU A 29 -10.87 -1.36 -5.56
N LEU A 30 -9.74 -1.37 -6.28
CA LEU A 30 -8.65 -0.43 -6.03
C LEU A 30 -8.65 0.80 -6.92
N LEU A 31 -9.00 0.68 -8.20
CA LEU A 31 -8.90 1.78 -9.16
C LEU A 31 -9.71 3.02 -8.75
N PRO A 32 -10.97 2.90 -8.25
CA PRO A 32 -11.70 4.06 -7.75
C PRO A 32 -11.02 4.73 -6.55
N ARG A 33 -10.42 3.93 -5.65
CA ARG A 33 -9.71 4.45 -4.46
C ARG A 33 -8.40 5.15 -4.85
N VAL A 34 -7.63 4.58 -5.77
CA VAL A 34 -6.40 5.19 -6.28
C VAL A 34 -6.70 6.51 -6.97
N ARG A 35 -7.66 6.52 -7.91
CA ARG A 35 -8.06 7.75 -8.60
C ARG A 35 -8.58 8.81 -7.62
N GLY A 36 -9.39 8.40 -6.63
CA GLY A 36 -9.87 9.29 -5.57
C GLY A 36 -8.72 9.91 -4.76
N ALA A 37 -7.76 9.08 -4.34
CA ALA A 37 -6.58 9.53 -3.60
C ALA A 37 -5.72 10.50 -4.41
N LEU A 38 -5.45 10.18 -5.69
CA LEU A 38 -4.70 11.05 -6.60
C LEU A 38 -5.40 12.39 -6.83
N ARG A 39 -6.73 12.40 -7.06
CA ARG A 39 -7.50 13.65 -7.21
C ARG A 39 -7.47 14.50 -5.93
N ALA A 40 -7.46 13.87 -4.77
CA ALA A 40 -7.33 14.54 -3.47
C ALA A 40 -5.89 14.97 -3.15
N GLY A 41 -4.94 14.81 -4.07
CA GLY A 41 -3.54 15.18 -3.87
C GLY A 41 -2.78 14.28 -2.87
N ARG A 42 -3.33 13.12 -2.50
CA ARG A 42 -2.65 12.14 -1.65
C ARG A 42 -1.53 11.46 -2.43
N ARG A 43 -0.46 11.07 -1.75
CA ARG A 43 0.54 10.15 -2.35
C ARG A 43 -0.03 8.74 -2.38
N VAL A 44 0.26 7.96 -3.42
CA VAL A 44 -0.21 6.57 -3.52
C VAL A 44 1.00 5.66 -3.69
N LEU A 45 1.15 4.69 -2.79
CA LEU A 45 2.16 3.63 -2.86
C LEU A 45 1.50 2.29 -3.13
N ALA A 46 1.99 1.58 -4.15
CA ALA A 46 1.67 0.19 -4.41
C ALA A 46 2.85 -0.73 -4.11
N VAL A 47 2.61 -1.73 -3.26
CA VAL A 47 3.51 -2.83 -2.93
C VAL A 47 2.80 -4.14 -3.24
N VAL A 48 2.61 -4.38 -4.54
CA VAL A 48 1.83 -5.48 -5.11
C VAL A 48 2.69 -6.34 -6.04
N THR A 49 2.16 -7.46 -6.56
CA THR A 49 2.88 -8.21 -7.61
C THR A 49 3.24 -7.32 -8.81
N PRO A 50 4.31 -7.64 -9.56
CA PRO A 50 4.62 -6.94 -10.81
C PRO A 50 3.43 -6.91 -11.78
N ALA A 51 2.72 -8.03 -11.94
CA ALA A 51 1.54 -8.11 -12.80
C ALA A 51 0.43 -7.12 -12.39
N ARG A 52 0.14 -7.03 -11.09
CA ARG A 52 -0.88 -6.09 -10.58
C ARG A 52 -0.46 -4.64 -10.63
N LEU A 53 0.84 -4.37 -10.51
CA LEU A 53 1.37 -3.03 -10.67
C LEU A 53 1.17 -2.56 -12.12
N GLU A 54 1.45 -3.41 -13.10
CA GLU A 54 1.20 -3.08 -14.51
C GLU A 54 -0.29 -2.90 -14.80
N LEU A 55 -1.17 -3.78 -14.28
CA LEU A 55 -2.62 -3.60 -14.39
C LEU A 55 -3.10 -2.24 -13.85
N LEU A 56 -2.57 -1.79 -12.70
CA LEU A 56 -2.89 -0.47 -12.16
C LEU A 56 -2.37 0.65 -13.06
N ARG A 57 -1.14 0.53 -13.58
CA ARG A 57 -0.54 1.55 -14.45
C ARG A 57 -1.32 1.70 -15.74
N ASP A 58 -1.64 0.60 -16.39
CA ASP A 58 -2.44 0.57 -17.62
C ASP A 58 -3.81 1.22 -17.39
N ALA A 59 -4.49 0.86 -16.29
CA ALA A 59 -5.78 1.43 -15.94
C ALA A 59 -5.74 2.91 -15.52
N LEU A 60 -4.59 3.41 -15.05
CA LEU A 60 -4.40 4.82 -14.68
C LEU A 60 -4.02 5.70 -15.88
N GLY A 61 -3.41 5.15 -16.93
CA GLY A 61 -3.01 5.89 -18.12
C GLY A 61 -2.12 7.09 -17.76
N ALA A 62 -2.56 8.31 -18.08
CA ALA A 62 -1.81 9.54 -17.82
C ALA A 62 -1.49 9.79 -16.33
N ASP A 63 -2.27 9.20 -15.40
CA ASP A 63 -2.02 9.31 -13.97
C ASP A 63 -0.97 8.28 -13.46
N ALA A 64 -0.56 7.30 -14.28
CA ALA A 64 0.37 6.25 -13.88
C ALA A 64 1.70 6.74 -13.29
N PRO A 65 2.34 7.83 -13.78
CA PRO A 65 3.58 8.36 -13.18
C PRO A 65 3.42 8.87 -11.75
N ARG A 66 2.18 9.07 -11.28
CA ARG A 66 1.86 9.56 -9.92
C ARG A 66 1.73 8.41 -8.92
N LEU A 67 1.75 7.16 -9.38
CA LEU A 67 1.74 5.96 -8.55
C LEU A 67 3.17 5.59 -8.16
N ASP A 68 3.50 5.77 -6.87
CA ASP A 68 4.75 5.26 -6.33
C ASP A 68 4.67 3.72 -6.23
N SER A 69 5.79 3.03 -6.47
CA SER A 69 5.87 1.58 -6.30
C SER A 69 7.14 1.16 -5.56
N ARG A 70 7.06 0.06 -4.83
CA ARG A 70 8.22 -0.63 -4.24
C ARG A 70 8.14 -2.11 -4.54
N ALA A 71 9.30 -2.74 -4.73
CA ALA A 71 9.36 -4.17 -5.02
C ALA A 71 8.80 -4.97 -3.84
N ARG A 72 7.75 -5.75 -4.11
CA ARG A 72 7.06 -6.57 -3.10
C ARG A 72 8.00 -7.49 -2.33
N ALA A 73 8.93 -8.13 -3.03
CA ALA A 73 9.88 -9.08 -2.44
C ALA A 73 10.80 -8.42 -1.40
N SER A 74 11.32 -7.22 -1.68
CA SER A 74 12.20 -6.52 -0.73
C SER A 74 11.43 -5.85 0.40
N TRP A 75 10.22 -5.34 0.11
CA TRP A 75 9.36 -4.74 1.14
C TRP A 75 8.96 -5.76 2.20
N TYR A 76 8.47 -6.93 1.78
CA TYR A 76 8.01 -7.99 2.68
C TYR A 76 9.11 -8.97 3.13
N ALA A 77 10.39 -8.56 3.05
CA ALA A 77 11.50 -9.38 3.55
C ALA A 77 11.57 -9.36 5.09
N HIS A 78 11.28 -8.21 5.71
CA HIS A 78 11.35 -8.05 7.16
C HIS A 78 10.26 -7.09 7.68
N PRO A 79 9.42 -7.51 8.64
CA PRO A 79 8.27 -6.71 9.10
C PRO A 79 8.69 -5.38 9.73
N HIS A 80 9.78 -5.35 10.50
CA HIS A 80 10.28 -4.12 11.11
C HIS A 80 10.77 -3.10 10.07
N ARG A 81 11.42 -3.57 8.98
CA ARG A 81 11.88 -2.69 7.89
C ARG A 81 10.71 -2.17 7.07
N ALA A 82 9.71 -3.02 6.83
CA ALA A 82 8.48 -2.62 6.17
C ALA A 82 7.74 -1.53 6.97
N LEU A 83 7.67 -1.65 8.31
CA LEU A 83 7.04 -0.63 9.15
C LEU A 83 7.80 0.69 9.12
N ALA A 84 9.14 0.63 9.20
CA ALA A 84 9.97 1.82 9.12
C ALA A 84 9.80 2.53 7.76
N ALA A 85 9.85 1.78 6.65
CA ALA A 85 9.66 2.32 5.31
C ALA A 85 8.24 2.88 5.10
N GLN A 86 7.22 2.23 5.64
CA GLN A 86 5.85 2.75 5.63
C GLN A 86 5.77 4.05 6.43
N HIS A 87 6.33 4.09 7.64
CA HIS A 87 6.36 5.30 8.45
C HIS A 87 7.00 6.46 7.70
N GLU A 88 8.19 6.26 7.14
CA GLU A 88 8.90 7.26 6.32
C GLU A 88 8.07 7.74 5.14
N TYR A 89 7.41 6.83 4.41
CA TYR A 89 6.57 7.19 3.26
C TYR A 89 5.40 8.11 3.65
N THR A 90 4.85 7.91 4.84
CA THR A 90 3.69 8.66 5.36
C THR A 90 4.02 9.99 6.04
N LEU A 91 5.30 10.36 6.18
CA LEU A 91 5.68 11.62 6.81
C LEU A 91 5.21 12.83 5.99
N GLY A 92 4.70 13.85 6.69
CA GLY A 92 4.33 15.15 6.12
C GLY A 92 3.22 15.18 5.05
N ARG A 93 2.67 14.04 4.61
CA ARG A 93 1.67 13.99 3.53
C ARG A 93 0.61 12.92 3.76
N ARG A 94 -0.60 13.18 3.28
CA ARG A 94 -1.68 12.20 3.25
C ARG A 94 -1.37 11.13 2.21
N THR A 95 -1.60 9.87 2.57
CA THR A 95 -1.22 8.74 1.73
C THR A 95 -2.34 7.72 1.58
N LEU A 96 -2.27 6.95 0.50
CA LEU A 96 -2.92 5.67 0.33
C LEU A 96 -1.80 4.64 0.10
N VAL A 97 -1.74 3.61 0.94
CA VAL A 97 -0.81 2.49 0.77
C VAL A 97 -1.61 1.26 0.39
N ILE A 98 -1.19 0.58 -0.67
CA ILE A 98 -1.77 -0.66 -1.16
C ILE A 98 -0.72 -1.74 -0.96
N GLY A 99 -0.99 -2.68 -0.06
CA GLY A 99 -0.09 -3.79 0.25
C GLY A 99 -0.66 -5.12 -0.22
N GLU A 100 0.23 -6.01 -0.67
CA GLU A 100 -0.09 -7.40 -0.97
C GLU A 100 0.95 -8.33 -0.34
N PRO A 101 0.86 -8.63 0.97
CA PRO A 101 1.82 -9.50 1.65
C PRO A 101 1.76 -10.94 1.11
N PRO A 102 2.90 -11.58 0.79
CA PRO A 102 2.93 -12.97 0.31
C PRO A 102 2.77 -13.98 1.45
N TRP A 103 1.58 -14.56 1.64
CA TRP A 103 1.32 -15.49 2.74
C TRP A 103 1.85 -16.92 2.53
N THR A 104 1.87 -17.39 1.28
CA THR A 104 2.28 -18.77 0.94
C THR A 104 3.73 -19.05 1.33
N GLY A 105 3.98 -20.21 1.92
CA GLY A 105 5.33 -20.68 2.26
C GLY A 105 5.92 -20.10 3.55
N ARG A 106 5.15 -19.31 4.32
CA ARG A 106 5.59 -18.79 5.61
C ARG A 106 5.38 -19.82 6.73
N THR A 107 6.32 -19.83 7.67
CA THR A 107 6.18 -20.54 8.95
C THR A 107 5.17 -19.84 9.86
N ASP A 108 4.63 -20.55 10.85
CA ASP A 108 3.70 -19.98 11.84
C ASP A 108 4.30 -18.78 12.58
N ARG A 109 5.61 -18.79 12.84
CA ARG A 109 6.31 -17.66 13.47
C ARG A 109 6.26 -16.42 12.57
N GLU A 110 6.60 -16.59 11.30
CA GLU A 110 6.58 -15.48 10.33
C GLU A 110 5.16 -14.95 10.12
N VAL A 111 4.15 -15.83 10.06
CA VAL A 111 2.74 -15.42 9.97
C VAL A 111 2.37 -14.53 11.16
N ARG A 112 2.71 -14.91 12.40
CA ARG A 112 2.44 -14.07 13.58
C ARG A 112 3.14 -12.72 13.54
N GLU A 113 4.36 -12.66 13.03
CA GLU A 113 5.11 -11.41 12.88
C GLU A 113 4.45 -10.49 11.84
N TRP A 114 3.97 -11.04 10.73
CA TRP A 114 3.25 -10.28 9.70
C TRP A 114 1.85 -9.86 10.15
N ILE A 115 1.13 -10.66 10.96
CA ILE A 115 -0.14 -10.22 11.56
C ILE A 115 0.07 -8.98 12.42
N ARG A 116 1.15 -8.91 13.20
CA ARG A 116 1.48 -7.72 14.00
C ARG A 116 1.82 -6.50 13.14
N TYR A 117 2.41 -6.72 11.96
CA TYR A 117 2.64 -5.66 10.97
C TYR A 117 1.33 -5.08 10.42
N GLU A 118 0.34 -5.95 10.18
CA GLU A 118 -0.97 -5.61 9.59
C GLU A 118 -2.01 -5.14 10.64
N SER A 119 -1.64 -4.99 11.92
CA SER A 119 -2.57 -4.62 13.01
C SER A 119 -2.64 -3.12 13.29
#